data_AF-A0A530BGK2-F1
#
_entry.id   AF-A0A530BGK2-F1
#
_cell.length_a   1.000
_cell.length_b   1.000
_cell.length_c   1.000
_cell.angle_alpha   90.00
_cell.angle_beta   90.00
_cell.angle_gamma   90.00
#
_symmetry.space_group_name_H-M   'P 1'
#
loop_
_entity.id
_entity.type
_entity.pdbx_description
1 polymer ?
#
loop_
_entity_poly.entity_id
_entity_poly.type
_entity_poly.pdbx_seq_one_letter_code
_entity_poly.pdbx_strand_id
1 'polypeptide(L)'
;TMAEFEDAKDKIMMGAERRSSAMTQAEKELTAYHEAGHAILALNVPTADPLHKATIIPRGRALGMVMQLPEGDRYSMSYKYMISRLAIMMGGRVAEEFKFGKENITSGASSDIEQATKLARAMVTRWGFSDKLGHVAYGDNQEEVFLGHSVARQQNISEETAQIIDAEVRRLIDDAYSTAKTVLTKKKKDWIALAEGLLEYETLTGEEIKQLNS
;
A
#
# COMPACT_ATOMS: atom_id res chain seq x y z
N THR A 1 -13.28 -1.29 28.80
CA THR A 1 -14.21 -0.34 28.13
C THR A 1 -14.16 -0.58 26.62
N MET A 2 -15.10 -0.03 25.83
CA MET A 2 -15.02 -0.12 24.35
C MET A 2 -13.71 0.48 23.79
N ALA A 3 -13.20 1.55 24.42
CA ALA A 3 -11.92 2.16 24.07
C ALA A 3 -10.73 1.21 24.30
N GLU A 4 -10.69 0.48 25.42
CA GLU A 4 -9.65 -0.53 25.69
C GLU A 4 -9.69 -1.70 24.71
N PHE A 5 -10.89 -2.07 24.24
CA PHE A 5 -11.04 -3.12 23.23
C PHE A 5 -10.51 -2.69 21.86
N GLU A 6 -10.85 -1.47 21.42
CA GLU A 6 -10.31 -0.91 20.18
C GLU A 6 -8.79 -0.71 20.24
N ASP A 7 -8.23 -0.25 21.37
CA ASP A 7 -6.77 -0.11 21.51
C ASP A 7 -6.05 -1.47 21.49
N ALA A 8 -6.63 -2.49 22.13
CA ALA A 8 -6.10 -3.85 22.05
C ALA A 8 -6.13 -4.42 20.62
N LYS A 9 -7.22 -4.18 19.90
CA LYS A 9 -7.37 -4.57 18.49
C LYS A 9 -6.37 -3.83 17.61
N ASP A 10 -6.23 -2.52 17.74
CA ASP A 10 -5.24 -1.71 17.03
C ASP A 10 -3.82 -2.23 17.29
N LYS A 11 -3.50 -2.56 18.55
CA LYS A 11 -2.19 -3.11 18.93
C LYS A 11 -1.89 -4.44 18.24
N ILE A 12 -2.89 -5.32 18.11
CA ILE A 12 -2.74 -6.60 17.42
C ILE A 12 -2.55 -6.39 15.91
N MET A 13 -3.36 -5.51 15.31
CA MET A 13 -3.42 -5.35 13.86
C MET A 13 -2.30 -4.44 13.30
N MET A 14 -1.94 -3.38 14.01
CA MET A 14 -0.98 -2.35 13.57
C MET A 14 0.35 -2.39 14.35
N GLY A 15 0.38 -3.10 15.48
CA GLY A 15 1.49 -3.09 16.42
C GLY A 15 1.34 -2.03 17.51
N ALA A 16 2.27 -2.09 18.47
CA ALA A 16 2.27 -1.19 19.63
C ALA A 16 2.59 0.26 19.22
N GLU A 17 1.82 1.19 19.78
CA GLU A 17 2.03 2.64 19.66
C GLU A 17 3.36 3.06 20.29
N ARG A 18 4.11 3.94 19.61
CA ARG A 18 5.40 4.46 20.08
C ARG A 18 5.31 5.94 20.45
N ARG A 19 4.77 6.23 21.63
CA ARG A 19 4.66 7.61 22.16
C ARG A 19 5.99 8.32 22.43
N SER A 20 7.10 7.58 22.59
CA SER A 20 8.42 8.13 22.93
C SER A 20 9.27 8.54 21.73
N SER A 21 8.86 8.24 20.49
CA SER A 21 9.59 8.64 19.29
C SER A 21 9.15 10.03 18.86
N ALA A 22 9.90 11.04 19.26
CA ALA A 22 9.66 12.41 18.81
C ALA A 22 10.02 12.52 17.31
N MET A 23 9.02 12.44 16.44
CA MET A 23 9.13 12.85 15.05
C MET A 23 9.24 14.37 14.98
N THR A 24 10.10 14.86 14.10
CA THR A 24 10.16 16.28 13.75
C THR A 24 8.87 16.71 13.04
N GLN A 25 8.60 18.02 13.01
CA GLN A 25 7.42 18.53 12.31
C GLN A 25 7.43 18.19 10.81
N ALA A 26 8.61 18.21 10.19
CA ALA A 26 8.77 17.84 8.78
C ALA A 26 8.46 16.35 8.53
N GLU A 27 8.88 15.46 9.43
CA GLU A 27 8.53 14.04 9.34
C GLU A 27 7.03 13.82 9.55
N LYS A 28 6.41 14.53 10.50
CA LYS A 28 4.95 14.47 10.69
C LYS A 28 4.20 14.95 9.44
N GLU A 29 4.62 16.08 8.86
CA GLU A 29 4.03 16.59 7.61
C GLU A 29 4.19 15.57 6.49
N LEU A 30 5.38 15.03 6.28
CA LEU A 30 5.62 14.03 5.25
C LEU A 30 4.72 12.80 5.40
N THR A 31 4.65 12.24 6.62
CA THR A 31 3.79 11.09 6.92
C THR A 31 2.32 11.43 6.69
N ALA A 32 1.84 12.62 7.10
CA ALA A 32 0.45 13.00 6.90
C ALA A 32 0.06 13.05 5.42
N TYR A 33 0.88 13.67 4.58
CA TYR A 33 0.61 13.70 3.13
C TYR A 33 0.72 12.32 2.48
N HIS A 34 1.64 11.47 2.96
CA HIS A 34 1.81 10.09 2.53
C HIS A 34 0.57 9.24 2.84
N GLU A 35 0.12 9.21 4.10
CA GLU A 35 -1.05 8.44 4.53
C GLU A 35 -2.34 8.98 3.91
N ALA A 36 -2.48 10.30 3.76
CA ALA A 36 -3.59 10.89 3.02
C ALA A 36 -3.62 10.42 1.56
N GLY A 37 -2.45 10.18 0.96
CA GLY A 37 -2.31 9.58 -0.37
C GLY A 37 -2.95 8.20 -0.45
N HIS A 38 -2.61 7.31 0.48
CA HIS A 38 -3.20 5.97 0.57
C HIS A 38 -4.71 6.02 0.79
N ALA A 39 -5.18 6.87 1.71
CA ALA A 39 -6.59 6.97 2.06
C ALA A 39 -7.45 7.49 0.89
N ILE A 40 -6.99 8.54 0.19
CA ILE A 40 -7.70 9.06 -0.98
C ILE A 40 -7.78 8.00 -2.09
N LEU A 41 -6.70 7.26 -2.33
CA LEU A 41 -6.74 6.17 -3.28
C LEU A 41 -7.75 5.10 -2.86
N ALA A 42 -7.71 4.66 -1.59
CA ALA A 42 -8.63 3.65 -1.06
C ALA A 42 -10.11 4.01 -1.25
N LEU A 43 -10.45 5.31 -1.18
CA LEU A 43 -11.82 5.80 -1.35
C LEU A 43 -12.25 5.93 -2.83
N ASN A 44 -11.31 6.00 -3.76
CA ASN A 44 -11.59 6.40 -5.15
C ASN A 44 -11.21 5.34 -6.20
N VAL A 45 -10.50 4.29 -5.82
CA VAL A 45 -10.25 3.15 -6.72
C VAL A 45 -11.52 2.33 -6.93
N PRO A 46 -11.63 1.60 -8.06
CA PRO A 46 -12.86 0.89 -8.41
C PRO A 46 -13.32 -0.19 -7.43
N THR A 47 -12.40 -0.78 -6.66
CA THR A 47 -12.69 -1.79 -5.62
C THR A 47 -11.62 -1.73 -4.53
N ALA A 48 -12.03 -1.63 -3.28
CA ALA A 48 -11.11 -1.61 -2.13
C ALA A 48 -11.83 -2.13 -0.88
N ASP A 49 -11.07 -2.56 0.11
CA ASP A 49 -11.61 -2.76 1.44
C ASP A 49 -12.03 -1.42 2.07
N PRO A 50 -13.12 -1.38 2.85
CA PRO A 50 -13.51 -0.20 3.59
C PRO A 50 -12.36 0.40 4.40
N LEU A 51 -12.17 1.71 4.23
CA LEU A 51 -11.27 2.49 5.05
C LEU A 51 -11.80 2.54 6.48
N HIS A 52 -11.00 2.08 7.44
CA HIS A 52 -11.36 2.04 8.85
C HIS A 52 -10.71 3.17 9.65
N LYS A 53 -9.43 3.46 9.40
CA LYS A 53 -8.64 4.42 10.16
C LYS A 53 -7.42 4.88 9.36
N ALA A 54 -7.02 6.13 9.52
CA ALA A 54 -5.71 6.64 9.09
C ALA A 54 -5.05 7.32 10.29
N THR A 55 -3.74 7.09 10.49
CA THR A 55 -2.99 7.67 11.61
C THR A 55 -1.57 8.03 11.20
N ILE A 56 -1.04 9.10 11.77
CA ILE A 56 0.37 9.50 11.67
C ILE A 56 1.14 9.22 12.96
N ILE A 57 0.53 8.46 13.88
CA ILE A 57 1.16 8.04 15.13
C ILE A 57 2.00 6.79 14.83
N PRO A 58 3.31 6.80 15.13
CA PRO A 58 4.17 5.65 14.85
C PRO A 58 3.71 4.39 15.57
N ARG A 59 3.59 3.28 14.82
CA ARG A 59 3.25 1.95 15.33
C ARG A 59 4.22 0.91 14.80
N GLY A 60 4.83 0.14 15.71
CA GLY A 60 5.86 -0.83 15.34
C GLY A 60 7.01 -0.19 14.54
N ARG A 61 7.15 -0.59 13.27
CA ARG A 61 8.15 -0.04 12.32
C ARG A 61 7.60 1.05 11.40
N ALA A 62 6.28 1.27 11.37
CA ALA A 62 5.65 2.26 10.52
C ALA A 62 5.56 3.62 11.23
N LEU A 63 5.72 4.71 10.47
CA LEU A 63 5.59 6.09 10.98
C LEU A 63 4.14 6.60 10.92
N GLY A 64 3.35 6.06 10.00
CA GLY A 64 1.91 6.24 9.88
C GLY A 64 1.30 4.97 9.27
N MET A 65 -0.02 4.91 9.20
CA MET A 65 -0.71 3.79 8.55
C MET A 65 -2.14 4.16 8.15
N VAL A 66 -2.55 3.69 6.97
CA VAL A 66 -3.94 3.56 6.56
C VAL A 66 -4.43 2.12 6.73
N MET A 67 -5.43 1.93 7.58
CA MET A 67 -6.05 0.65 7.84
C MET A 67 -7.32 0.48 7.02
N GLN A 68 -7.37 -0.62 6.27
CA GLN A 68 -8.58 -1.09 5.61
C GLN A 68 -8.99 -2.44 6.21
N LEU A 69 -10.28 -2.62 6.44
CA LEU A 69 -10.83 -3.85 7.03
C LEU A 69 -11.77 -4.51 6.03
N PRO A 70 -11.53 -5.77 5.65
CA PRO A 70 -12.49 -6.54 4.85
C PRO A 70 -13.82 -6.70 5.59
N GLU A 71 -14.94 -6.66 4.85
CA GLU A 71 -16.28 -6.92 5.42
C GLU A 71 -16.55 -8.41 5.65
N GLY A 72 -15.68 -9.28 5.16
CA GLY A 72 -15.78 -10.73 5.33
C GLY A 72 -14.54 -11.45 4.81
N ASP A 73 -14.51 -12.76 5.03
CA ASP A 73 -13.40 -13.60 4.59
C ASP A 73 -13.30 -13.63 3.07
N ARG A 74 -12.08 -13.43 2.54
CA ARG A 74 -11.78 -13.57 1.11
C ARG A 74 -10.95 -14.81 0.86
N TYR A 75 -11.52 -15.73 0.09
CA TYR A 75 -10.80 -16.89 -0.44
C TYR A 75 -10.05 -16.61 -1.74
N SER A 76 -10.42 -15.57 -2.49
CA SER A 76 -9.81 -15.21 -3.78
C SER A 76 -9.85 -13.70 -4.05
N MET A 77 -8.92 -13.19 -4.86
CA MET A 77 -8.87 -11.80 -5.30
C MET A 77 -9.13 -11.68 -6.80
N SER A 78 -10.01 -10.77 -7.22
CA SER A 78 -10.23 -10.47 -8.64
C SER A 78 -9.10 -9.61 -9.20
N TYR A 79 -8.89 -9.66 -10.52
CA TYR A 79 -7.96 -8.76 -11.24
C TYR A 79 -8.17 -7.31 -10.80
N LYS A 80 -9.40 -6.79 -10.96
CA LYS A 80 -9.80 -5.42 -10.60
C LYS A 80 -9.41 -5.03 -9.17
N TYR A 81 -9.56 -5.95 -8.21
CA TYR A 81 -9.15 -5.72 -6.83
C TYR A 81 -7.64 -5.58 -6.69
N MET A 82 -6.85 -6.45 -7.32
CA MET A 82 -5.39 -6.37 -7.24
C MET A 82 -4.83 -5.10 -7.88
N ILE A 83 -5.39 -4.64 -9.00
CA ILE A 83 -4.91 -3.40 -9.65
C ILE A 83 -5.24 -2.19 -8.79
N SER A 84 -6.43 -2.19 -8.19
CA SER A 84 -6.83 -1.18 -7.21
C SER A 84 -5.88 -1.18 -6.00
N ARG A 85 -5.49 -2.37 -5.52
CA ARG A 85 -4.53 -2.52 -4.41
C ARG A 85 -3.14 -1.99 -4.77
N LEU A 86 -2.64 -2.29 -5.96
CA LEU A 86 -1.38 -1.74 -6.46
C LEU A 86 -1.43 -0.20 -6.53
N ALA A 87 -2.54 0.37 -7.02
CA ALA A 87 -2.71 1.83 -7.07
C ALA A 87 -2.73 2.45 -5.67
N ILE A 88 -3.39 1.83 -4.69
CA ILE A 88 -3.34 2.28 -3.29
C ILE A 88 -1.91 2.27 -2.75
N MET A 89 -1.14 1.20 -2.96
CA MET A 89 0.25 1.11 -2.49
C MET A 89 1.16 2.18 -3.11
N MET A 90 0.89 2.62 -4.35
CA MET A 90 1.63 3.72 -4.96
C MET A 90 1.20 5.11 -4.46
N GLY A 91 0.08 5.21 -3.74
CA GLY A 91 -0.52 6.46 -3.28
C GLY A 91 0.42 7.32 -2.43
N GLY A 92 1.08 6.73 -1.43
CA GLY A 92 2.01 7.45 -0.56
C GLY A 92 3.20 8.03 -1.31
N ARG A 93 3.84 7.24 -2.19
CA ARG A 93 4.94 7.71 -3.05
C ARG A 93 4.53 8.87 -3.96
N VAL A 94 3.38 8.77 -4.61
CA VAL A 94 2.87 9.82 -5.51
C VAL A 94 2.54 11.09 -4.73
N ALA A 95 1.93 10.95 -3.55
CA ALA A 95 1.59 12.06 -2.68
C ALA A 95 2.85 12.83 -2.23
N GLU A 96 3.91 12.12 -1.83
CA GLU A 96 5.21 12.74 -1.51
C GLU A 96 5.75 13.55 -2.69
N GLU A 97 5.78 12.95 -3.88
CA GLU A 97 6.28 13.62 -5.09
C GLU A 97 5.47 14.87 -5.43
N PHE A 98 4.15 14.83 -5.27
CA PHE A 98 3.26 15.96 -5.56
C PHE A 98 3.43 17.12 -4.59
N LYS A 99 3.62 16.84 -3.30
CA LYS A 99 3.74 17.88 -2.27
C LYS A 99 5.16 18.41 -2.14
N PHE A 100 6.15 17.53 -2.11
CA PHE A 100 7.54 17.88 -1.77
C PHE A 100 8.45 17.91 -3.00
N GLY A 101 8.00 17.40 -4.14
CA GLY A 101 8.81 17.32 -5.36
C GLY A 101 9.69 16.06 -5.40
N LYS A 102 10.09 15.69 -6.61
CA LYS A 102 10.81 14.44 -6.88
C LYS A 102 12.14 14.30 -6.12
N GLU A 103 12.82 15.40 -5.85
CA GLU A 103 14.10 15.40 -5.13
C GLU A 103 13.95 15.14 -3.61
N ASN A 104 12.73 15.27 -3.08
CA ASN A 104 12.44 15.15 -1.65
C ASN A 104 11.63 13.89 -1.30
N ILE A 105 11.42 12.98 -2.26
CA ILE A 105 10.82 11.67 -1.96
C ILE A 105 11.73 10.87 -1.03
N THR A 106 11.13 10.13 -0.09
CA THR A 106 11.90 9.44 0.95
C THR A 106 11.96 7.93 0.77
N SER A 107 12.78 7.25 1.56
CA SER A 107 12.75 5.78 1.69
C SER A 107 11.53 5.24 2.46
N GLY A 108 10.63 6.10 2.95
CA GLY A 108 9.44 5.73 3.72
C GLY A 108 8.50 4.78 2.98
N ALA A 109 8.29 4.99 1.68
CA ALA A 109 7.43 4.13 0.85
C ALA A 109 8.05 2.76 0.48
N SER A 110 9.18 2.37 1.09
CA SER A 110 9.89 1.12 0.75
C SER A 110 9.02 -0.11 0.97
N SER A 111 8.25 -0.17 2.07
CA SER A 111 7.35 -1.28 2.35
C SER A 111 6.23 -1.39 1.32
N ASP A 112 5.66 -0.27 0.88
CA ASP A 112 4.59 -0.27 -0.13
C ASP A 112 5.10 -0.73 -1.49
N ILE A 113 6.30 -0.28 -1.87
CA ILE A 113 6.96 -0.69 -3.12
C ILE A 113 7.26 -2.19 -3.09
N GLU A 114 7.76 -2.71 -1.96
CA GLU A 114 8.04 -4.13 -1.80
C GLU A 114 6.76 -4.97 -1.91
N GLN A 115 5.70 -4.57 -1.21
CA GLN A 115 4.41 -5.27 -1.23
C GLN A 115 3.75 -5.20 -2.61
N ALA A 116 3.79 -4.05 -3.27
CA ALA A 116 3.27 -3.88 -4.62
C ALA A 116 4.03 -4.76 -5.62
N THR A 117 5.35 -4.80 -5.52
CA THR A 117 6.20 -5.63 -6.39
C THR A 117 5.91 -7.11 -6.17
N LYS A 118 5.77 -7.56 -4.91
CA LYS A 118 5.39 -8.95 -4.58
C LYS A 118 4.03 -9.31 -5.15
N LEU A 119 3.03 -8.43 -5.02
CA LEU A 119 1.69 -8.63 -5.56
C LEU A 119 1.71 -8.70 -7.09
N ALA A 120 2.34 -7.73 -7.76
CA ALA A 120 2.47 -7.70 -9.21
C ALA A 120 3.21 -8.93 -9.75
N ARG A 121 4.28 -9.38 -9.08
CA ARG A 121 4.98 -10.60 -9.45
C ARG A 121 4.08 -11.82 -9.30
N ALA A 122 3.34 -11.97 -8.20
CA ALA A 122 2.40 -13.07 -8.03
C ALA A 122 1.27 -13.05 -9.10
N MET A 123 0.77 -11.86 -9.47
CA MET A 123 -0.19 -11.72 -10.56
C MET A 123 0.34 -12.27 -11.87
N VAL A 124 1.59 -11.97 -12.21
CA VAL A 124 2.23 -12.40 -13.45
C VAL A 124 2.60 -13.87 -13.40
N THR A 125 3.26 -14.33 -12.34
CA THR A 125 3.93 -15.64 -12.32
C THR A 125 3.07 -16.75 -11.75
N ARG A 126 2.14 -16.47 -10.83
CA ARG A 126 1.33 -17.50 -10.16
C ARG A 126 -0.11 -17.56 -10.65
N TRP A 127 -0.68 -16.40 -10.98
CA TRP A 127 -2.11 -16.29 -11.27
C TRP A 127 -2.43 -16.00 -12.74
N GLY A 128 -1.42 -15.91 -13.60
CA GLY A 128 -1.61 -15.87 -15.06
C GLY A 128 -2.28 -14.59 -15.57
N PHE A 129 -2.04 -13.44 -14.93
CA PHE A 129 -2.61 -12.14 -15.35
C PHE A 129 -1.73 -11.37 -16.36
N SER A 130 -0.89 -12.08 -17.10
CA SER A 130 -0.10 -11.53 -18.20
C SER A 130 -0.56 -12.14 -19.52
N ASP A 131 -1.05 -11.31 -20.45
CA ASP A 131 -1.46 -11.77 -21.77
C ASP A 131 -0.29 -12.35 -22.59
N LYS A 132 0.95 -11.87 -22.32
CA LYS A 132 2.16 -12.33 -23.01
C LYS A 132 2.63 -13.71 -22.54
N LEU A 133 2.41 -14.02 -21.26
CA LEU A 133 2.82 -15.26 -20.62
C LEU A 133 1.65 -16.27 -20.52
N GLY A 134 0.42 -15.79 -20.67
CA GLY A 134 -0.79 -16.58 -20.57
C GLY A 134 -1.07 -17.09 -19.16
N HIS A 135 -1.94 -18.09 -19.08
CA HIS A 135 -2.46 -18.64 -17.83
C HIS A 135 -1.58 -19.77 -17.27
N VAL A 136 -0.25 -19.57 -17.29
CA VAL A 136 0.73 -20.57 -16.87
C VAL A 136 1.34 -20.17 -15.52
N ALA A 137 1.53 -21.15 -14.64
CA ALA A 137 2.25 -20.95 -13.38
C ALA A 137 3.76 -21.03 -13.64
N TYR A 138 4.41 -19.87 -13.69
CA TYR A 138 5.86 -19.70 -13.67
C TYR A 138 6.27 -19.73 -12.20
N GLY A 139 6.60 -20.91 -11.72
CA GLY A 139 6.58 -21.14 -10.30
C GLY A 139 7.58 -20.31 -9.51
N ASP A 140 7.36 -20.34 -8.21
CA ASP A 140 8.05 -19.53 -7.24
C ASP A 140 9.44 -20.05 -6.91
N ASN A 141 10.41 -19.14 -6.86
CA ASN A 141 11.51 -19.24 -5.91
C ASN A 141 11.00 -18.86 -4.50
N GLN A 142 9.99 -19.56 -4.00
CA GLN A 142 9.66 -19.47 -2.59
C GLN A 142 10.81 -20.21 -1.91
N GLU A 143 11.56 -19.49 -1.08
CA GLU A 143 12.47 -20.09 -0.13
C GLU A 143 11.63 -20.97 0.81
N GLU A 144 11.44 -22.24 0.44
CA GLU A 144 11.05 -23.24 1.42
C GLU A 144 12.24 -23.38 2.39
N VAL A 145 12.10 -22.76 3.57
CA VAL A 145 13.00 -22.99 4.70
C VAL A 145 12.72 -24.40 5.22
N PHE A 146 13.31 -25.40 4.57
CA PHE A 146 13.31 -26.77 5.07
C PHE A 146 14.58 -26.98 5.89
N LEU A 147 14.43 -27.17 7.21
CA LEU A 147 15.47 -27.62 8.15
C LEU A 147 16.86 -26.94 8.00
N GLY A 148 16.87 -25.59 7.95
CA GLY A 148 18.11 -24.81 8.04
C GLY A 148 19.00 -24.80 6.80
N HIS A 149 18.54 -25.38 5.67
CA HIS A 149 19.21 -25.24 4.38
C HIS A 149 18.23 -24.60 3.39
N SER A 150 18.50 -23.35 3.01
CA SER A 150 17.83 -22.69 1.89
C SER A 150 18.25 -23.38 0.59
N VAL A 151 17.51 -24.41 0.17
CA VAL A 151 17.67 -24.99 -1.17
C VAL A 151 16.76 -24.19 -2.09
N ALA A 152 17.30 -23.15 -2.72
CA ALA A 152 16.62 -22.50 -3.83
C ALA A 152 16.39 -23.56 -4.92
N ARG A 153 15.16 -24.07 -5.06
CA ARG A 153 14.77 -24.78 -6.27
C ARG A 153 14.78 -23.76 -7.39
N GLN A 154 15.89 -23.64 -8.11
CA GLN A 154 15.93 -22.92 -9.37
C GLN A 154 14.88 -23.56 -10.29
N GLN A 155 13.76 -22.87 -10.47
CA GLN A 155 12.87 -23.21 -11.56
C GLN A 155 13.58 -22.86 -12.87
N ASN A 156 13.50 -23.79 -13.83
CA ASN A 156 14.06 -23.62 -15.17
C ASN A 156 13.23 -22.61 -15.99
N ILE A 157 13.18 -21.35 -15.55
CA ILE A 157 12.65 -20.24 -16.34
C ILE A 157 13.75 -19.80 -17.28
N SER A 158 13.49 -19.77 -18.59
CA SER A 158 14.46 -19.24 -19.55
C SER A 158 14.73 -17.76 -19.28
N GLU A 159 15.93 -17.28 -19.60
CA GLU A 159 16.28 -15.87 -19.44
C GLU A 159 15.29 -14.95 -20.19
N GLU A 160 14.88 -15.34 -21.39
CA GLU A 160 13.85 -14.64 -22.17
C GLU A 160 12.52 -14.53 -21.40
N THR A 161 12.06 -15.63 -20.79
CA THR A 161 10.83 -15.63 -19.98
C THR A 161 10.98 -14.73 -18.75
N ALA A 162 12.14 -14.77 -18.08
CA ALA A 162 12.41 -13.92 -16.92
C ALA A 162 12.38 -12.43 -17.28
N GLN A 163 12.94 -12.05 -18.43
CA GLN A 163 12.86 -10.67 -18.94
C GLN A 163 11.42 -10.24 -19.21
N ILE A 164 10.59 -11.13 -19.77
CA ILE A 164 9.15 -10.84 -19.99
C ILE A 164 8.42 -10.68 -18.64
N ILE A 165 8.71 -11.53 -17.66
CA ILE A 165 8.13 -11.42 -16.30
C ILE A 165 8.46 -10.05 -15.71
N ASP A 166 9.74 -9.66 -15.70
CA ASP A 166 10.17 -8.40 -15.09
C ASP A 166 9.57 -7.18 -15.82
N ALA A 167 9.42 -7.27 -17.16
CA ALA A 167 8.76 -6.23 -17.95
C ALA A 167 7.26 -6.10 -17.61
N GLU A 168 6.54 -7.22 -17.43
CA GLU A 168 5.12 -7.18 -17.06
C GLU A 168 4.90 -6.73 -15.61
N VAL A 169 5.79 -7.10 -14.68
CA VAL A 169 5.76 -6.57 -13.31
C VAL A 169 5.96 -5.06 -13.32
N ARG A 170 6.98 -4.57 -14.03
CA ARG A 170 7.20 -3.12 -14.19
C ARG A 170 5.99 -2.42 -14.76
N ARG A 171 5.38 -2.97 -15.82
CA ARG A 171 4.17 -2.41 -16.44
C ARG A 171 3.03 -2.25 -15.44
N LEU A 172 2.74 -3.29 -14.63
CA LEU A 172 1.69 -3.22 -13.61
C LEU A 172 1.96 -2.14 -12.56
N ILE A 173 3.22 -1.97 -12.14
CA ILE A 173 3.60 -0.94 -11.18
C ILE A 173 3.51 0.47 -11.78
N ASP A 174 3.98 0.65 -13.01
CA ASP A 174 3.91 1.94 -13.72
C ASP A 174 2.45 2.35 -13.99
N ASP A 175 1.59 1.40 -14.37
CA ASP A 175 0.14 1.63 -14.55
C ASP A 175 -0.53 2.02 -13.23
N ALA A 176 -0.17 1.34 -12.13
CA ALA A 176 -0.67 1.66 -10.79
C ALA A 176 -0.22 3.05 -10.32
N TYR A 177 1.05 3.40 -10.55
CA TYR A 177 1.60 4.72 -10.24
C TYR A 177 0.92 5.83 -11.06
N SER A 178 0.68 5.59 -12.36
CA SER A 178 -0.08 6.50 -13.23
C SER A 178 -1.54 6.68 -12.78
N THR A 179 -2.17 5.60 -12.35
CA THR A 179 -3.52 5.62 -11.77
C THR A 179 -3.53 6.46 -10.48
N ALA A 180 -2.57 6.25 -9.59
CA ALA A 180 -2.43 7.04 -8.37
C ALA A 180 -2.23 8.54 -8.64
N LYS A 181 -1.38 8.90 -9.61
CA LYS A 181 -1.24 10.28 -10.09
C LYS A 181 -2.56 10.88 -10.57
N THR A 182 -3.30 10.14 -11.39
CA THR A 182 -4.59 10.60 -11.94
C THR A 182 -5.61 10.84 -10.83
N VAL A 183 -5.74 9.90 -9.89
CA VAL A 183 -6.69 10.00 -8.77
C VAL A 183 -6.32 11.17 -7.87
N LEU A 184 -5.06 11.28 -7.41
CA LEU A 184 -4.64 12.37 -6.52
C LEU A 184 -4.73 13.74 -7.18
N THR A 185 -4.48 13.84 -8.49
CA THR A 185 -4.65 15.09 -9.23
C THR A 185 -6.12 15.51 -9.25
N LYS A 186 -7.04 14.58 -9.55
CA LYS A 186 -8.49 14.82 -9.56
C LYS A 186 -9.02 15.15 -8.16
N LYS A 187 -8.44 14.54 -7.13
CA LYS A 187 -8.83 14.65 -5.72
C LYS A 187 -7.88 15.51 -4.89
N LYS A 188 -7.26 16.52 -5.51
CA LYS A 188 -6.22 17.33 -4.87
C LYS A 188 -6.72 18.09 -3.62
N LYS A 189 -7.92 18.66 -3.67
CA LYS A 189 -8.48 19.42 -2.53
C LYS A 189 -8.75 18.51 -1.34
N ASP A 190 -9.51 17.46 -1.59
CA ASP A 190 -9.80 16.32 -0.72
C ASP A 190 -8.53 15.75 -0.05
N TRP A 191 -7.48 15.51 -0.84
CA TRP A 191 -6.18 15.04 -0.35
C TRP A 191 -5.49 16.01 0.60
N ILE A 192 -5.45 17.31 0.26
CA ILE A 192 -4.83 18.32 1.12
C ILE A 192 -5.61 18.45 2.43
N ALA A 193 -6.95 18.53 2.35
CA ALA A 193 -7.80 18.64 3.52
C ALA A 193 -7.63 17.44 4.47
N LEU A 194 -7.50 16.23 3.91
CA LEU A 194 -7.25 15.04 4.71
C LEU A 194 -5.86 15.07 5.37
N ALA A 195 -4.81 15.49 4.64
CA ALA A 195 -3.47 15.61 5.21
C ALA A 195 -3.41 16.65 6.34
N GLU A 196 -4.09 17.79 6.18
CA GLU A 196 -4.20 18.82 7.21
C GLU A 196 -4.99 18.31 8.43
N GLY A 197 -6.09 17.59 8.21
CA GLY A 197 -6.84 16.94 9.29
C GLY A 197 -5.99 15.92 10.05
N LEU A 198 -5.15 15.13 9.36
CA LEU A 198 -4.21 14.22 10.02
C LEU A 198 -3.14 14.96 10.83
N LEU A 199 -2.72 16.16 10.42
CA LEU A 199 -1.78 16.98 11.18
C LEU A 199 -2.41 17.59 12.43
N GLU A 200 -3.70 17.91 12.38
CA GLU A 200 -4.44 18.48 13.51
C GLU A 200 -4.82 17.40 14.54
N TYR A 201 -5.35 16.27 14.07
CA TYR A 201 -5.96 15.25 14.94
C TYR A 201 -5.08 14.02 15.16
N GLU A 202 -3.98 13.86 14.41
CA GLU A 202 -3.05 12.73 14.40
C GLU A 202 -3.64 11.37 13.97
N THR A 203 -4.95 11.16 14.16
CA THR A 203 -5.71 9.99 13.78
C THR A 203 -7.10 10.39 13.34
N LEU A 204 -7.58 9.82 12.23
CA LEU A 204 -8.93 9.98 11.73
C LEU A 204 -9.56 8.61 11.45
N THR A 205 -10.82 8.45 11.85
CA THR A 205 -11.64 7.28 11.56
C THR A 205 -12.16 7.30 10.12
N GLY A 206 -12.52 6.13 9.59
CA GLY A 206 -13.08 6.03 8.24
C GLY A 206 -14.34 6.86 8.02
N GLU A 207 -15.13 7.10 9.07
CA GLU A 207 -16.32 7.96 9.02
C GLU A 207 -15.96 9.44 8.91
N GLU A 208 -15.03 9.92 9.75
CA GLU A 208 -14.53 11.30 9.70
C GLU A 208 -13.88 11.60 8.34
N ILE A 209 -13.09 10.65 7.82
CA ILE A 209 -12.47 10.79 6.51
C ILE A 209 -13.53 10.89 5.40
N LYS A 210 -14.60 10.09 5.46
CA LYS A 210 -15.70 10.19 4.48
C LYS A 210 -16.41 11.55 4.58
N GLN A 211 -16.63 12.07 5.79
CA GLN A 211 -17.26 13.37 5.99
C GLN A 211 -16.42 14.53 5.44
N LEU A 212 -15.09 14.47 5.59
CA LEU A 212 -14.16 15.46 5.02
C LEU A 212 -14.13 15.44 3.48
N ASN A 213 -14.53 14.32 2.86
CA ASN A 213 -14.50 14.09 1.42
C ASN A 213 -15.90 14.13 0.75
N SER A 214 -16.93 14.52 1.49
CA SER A 214 -18.33 14.60 1.01
C SER A 214 -18.67 15.95 0.38
#